data_AF-A0A2V8L847-F1
#
_entry.id   AF-A0A2V8L847-F1
#
_cell.length_a   1.000
_cell.length_b   1.000
_cell.length_c   1.000
_cell.angle_alpha   90.00
_cell.angle_beta   90.00
_cell.angle_gamma   90.00
#
_symmetry.space_group_name_H-M   'P 1'
#
loop_
_entity.id
_entity.type
_entity.pdbx_description
1 polymer ?
#
loop_
_entity_poly.entity_id
_entity_poly.type
_entity_poly.pdbx_seq_one_letter_code
_entity_poly.pdbx_strand_id
1 'polypeptide(L)'
;MDSVELVTLINQYRQAGMPFWISVAVSPFKYREADCAYQYLKLEKKFAAGADYAITQLGFDVRKFRELRRYLDEKGIRKPVLGNVYVLNKRGAEKMAKGEPPGCWVAPELVDRIRKESLARDGGQAARLERAAKMVAIVKGLGYAGAYIGGTHKTEQLKWIIDRSEALAPRWEELAEEFNYAPKNAYYMYESPAKPPKPLGVIPRTLNLFGRMFPVRQDTPLRRILVSIFSWIDRRPRLAHNFERLEFAMKSPMFGCQACGNCVLGDMEYVCPQTCPKQLRNGPCGGTDNGQCEVIPEQPCIWVKVYERAKAANELELLKVYIPPPDRSLKGTSSYINYFLKRDSRPGRDVDNPGPPLPSSSPDEKNELHSSRSR
;
A
#
# COMPACT_ATOMS: atom_id res chain seq x y z
N MET A 1 6.02 -4.63 -9.05
CA MET A 1 5.00 -3.57 -9.15
C MET A 1 4.20 -3.60 -7.86
N ASP A 2 4.04 -2.46 -7.21
CA ASP A 2 3.21 -2.34 -6.00
C ASP A 2 1.78 -1.90 -6.33
N SER A 3 0.90 -1.88 -5.33
CA SER A 3 -0.53 -1.59 -5.52
C SER A 3 -0.81 -0.16 -6.00
N VAL A 4 0.03 0.82 -5.67
CA VAL A 4 -0.17 2.20 -6.14
C VAL A 4 0.21 2.29 -7.61
N GLU A 5 1.35 1.70 -7.97
CA GLU A 5 1.81 1.60 -9.36
C GLU A 5 0.78 0.88 -10.25
N LEU A 6 0.17 -0.19 -9.75
CA LEU A 6 -0.88 -0.92 -10.48
C LEU A 6 -2.14 -0.08 -10.67
N VAL A 7 -2.57 0.69 -9.65
CA VAL A 7 -3.71 1.61 -9.78
C VAL A 7 -3.42 2.68 -10.83
N THR A 8 -2.23 3.26 -10.82
CA THR A 8 -1.80 4.24 -11.83
C THR A 8 -1.88 3.64 -13.24
N LEU A 9 -1.36 2.41 -13.42
CA LEU A 9 -1.39 1.71 -14.71
C LEU A 9 -2.83 1.45 -15.18
N ILE A 10 -3.70 0.92 -14.32
CA ILE A 10 -5.10 0.65 -14.69
C ILE A 10 -5.82 1.96 -15.00
N ASN A 11 -5.54 3.05 -14.26
CA ASN A 11 -6.11 4.36 -14.53
C ASN A 11 -5.67 4.94 -15.88
N GLN A 12 -4.43 4.69 -16.32
CA GLN A 12 -3.97 5.06 -17.68
C GLN A 12 -4.78 4.32 -18.76
N TYR A 13 -4.96 3.01 -18.63
CA TYR A 13 -5.82 2.24 -19.54
C TYR A 13 -7.27 2.71 -19.51
N ARG A 14 -7.76 3.13 -18.34
CA ARG A 14 -9.09 3.71 -18.19
C ARG A 14 -9.24 5.03 -18.95
N GLN A 15 -8.24 5.91 -18.85
CA GLN A 15 -8.20 7.16 -19.61
C GLN A 15 -8.09 6.93 -21.12
N ALA A 16 -7.50 5.81 -21.54
CA ALA A 16 -7.48 5.36 -22.94
C ALA A 16 -8.79 4.70 -23.41
N GLY A 17 -9.85 4.72 -22.61
CA GLY A 17 -11.19 4.27 -22.99
C GLY A 17 -11.62 2.90 -22.43
N MET A 18 -10.80 2.23 -21.62
CA MET A 18 -11.19 0.97 -20.99
C MET A 18 -12.08 1.20 -19.75
N PRO A 19 -13.30 0.65 -19.67
CA PRO A 19 -14.25 1.00 -18.60
C PRO A 19 -13.98 0.24 -17.28
N PHE A 20 -12.87 0.53 -16.62
CA PHE A 20 -12.51 -0.08 -15.33
C PHE A 20 -13.05 0.70 -14.12
N TRP A 21 -13.60 -0.03 -13.14
CA TRP A 21 -13.73 0.42 -11.77
C TRP A 21 -12.54 -0.09 -10.94
N ILE A 22 -11.90 0.80 -10.20
CA ILE A 22 -10.68 0.52 -9.46
C ILE A 22 -10.96 0.52 -7.96
N SER A 23 -11.08 -0.68 -7.39
CA SER A 23 -11.15 -0.90 -5.94
C SER A 23 -9.78 -1.15 -5.34
N VAL A 24 -9.54 -0.65 -4.12
CA VAL A 24 -8.29 -0.88 -3.40
C VAL A 24 -8.47 -1.32 -1.96
N ALA A 25 -7.54 -2.14 -1.46
CA ALA A 25 -7.53 -2.53 -0.05
C ALA A 25 -6.89 -1.45 0.85
N VAL A 26 -7.37 -1.30 2.08
CA VAL A 26 -6.73 -0.55 3.18
C VAL A 26 -6.81 -1.37 4.47
N SER A 27 -5.75 -1.44 5.28
CA SER A 27 -5.82 -2.12 6.58
C SER A 27 -5.75 -1.11 7.73
N PRO A 28 -6.87 -0.73 8.36
CA PRO A 28 -6.82 0.11 9.57
C PRO A 28 -6.35 -0.69 10.81
N PHE A 29 -6.31 -2.02 10.73
CA PHE A 29 -5.95 -2.92 11.83
C PHE A 29 -4.43 -3.04 12.01
N LYS A 30 -3.78 -1.89 12.15
CA LYS A 30 -2.36 -1.77 12.48
C LYS A 30 -2.22 -1.04 13.81
N TYR A 31 -1.47 -1.66 14.72
CA TYR A 31 -1.40 -1.27 16.12
C TYR A 31 -0.03 -0.70 16.52
N ARG A 32 0.80 -0.39 15.53
CA ARG A 32 2.03 0.40 15.67
C ARG A 32 1.87 1.67 14.85
N GLU A 33 2.34 2.79 15.39
CA GLU A 33 2.21 4.12 14.76
C GLU A 33 2.61 4.14 13.29
N ALA A 34 3.85 3.73 12.98
CA ALA A 34 4.37 3.76 11.62
C ALA A 34 3.55 2.89 10.65
N ASP A 35 3.11 1.70 11.10
CA ASP A 35 2.33 0.79 10.27
C ASP A 35 0.93 1.36 9.99
N CYS A 36 0.30 1.94 11.01
CA CYS A 36 -1.00 2.59 10.91
C CYS A 36 -0.96 3.80 9.98
N ALA A 37 -0.08 4.75 10.25
CA ALA A 37 0.05 5.97 9.47
C ALA A 37 0.29 5.67 7.98
N TYR A 38 1.10 4.67 7.65
CA TYR A 38 1.31 4.30 6.26
C TYR A 38 0.11 3.68 5.57
N GLN A 39 -0.75 2.94 6.25
CA GLN A 39 -1.95 2.39 5.60
C GLN A 39 -2.86 3.52 5.12
N TYR A 40 -2.92 4.61 5.88
CA TYR A 40 -3.67 5.80 5.53
C TYR A 40 -2.97 6.65 4.45
N LEU A 41 -1.67 6.93 4.58
CA LEU A 41 -0.90 7.61 3.54
C LEU A 41 -0.92 6.84 2.21
N LYS A 42 -0.84 5.50 2.26
CA LYS A 42 -0.92 4.65 1.07
C LYS A 42 -2.32 4.65 0.45
N LEU A 43 -3.36 4.78 1.27
CA LEU A 43 -4.73 4.97 0.77
C LEU A 43 -4.87 6.32 0.06
N GLU A 44 -4.32 7.41 0.61
CA GLU A 44 -4.27 8.71 -0.07
C GLU A 44 -3.62 8.57 -1.45
N LYS A 45 -2.46 7.90 -1.53
CA LYS A 45 -1.77 7.64 -2.80
C LYS A 45 -2.63 6.86 -3.80
N LYS A 46 -3.31 5.81 -3.34
CA LYS A 46 -4.19 5.01 -4.21
C LYS A 46 -5.35 5.83 -4.75
N PHE A 47 -5.95 6.66 -3.91
CA PHE A 47 -7.01 7.55 -4.34
C PHE A 47 -6.51 8.63 -5.30
N ALA A 48 -5.33 9.21 -5.07
CA ALA A 48 -4.70 10.15 -5.99
C ALA A 48 -4.33 9.48 -7.34
N ALA A 49 -3.93 8.21 -7.31
CA ALA A 49 -3.60 7.43 -8.50
C ALA A 49 -4.82 7.03 -9.35
N GLY A 50 -6.04 7.17 -8.82
CA GLY A 50 -7.28 6.94 -9.57
C GLY A 50 -8.23 5.89 -9.00
N ALA A 51 -7.96 5.32 -7.81
CA ALA A 51 -8.91 4.38 -7.19
C ALA A 51 -10.26 5.03 -6.91
N ASP A 52 -11.36 4.34 -7.21
CA ASP A 52 -12.73 4.85 -7.07
C ASP A 52 -13.25 4.64 -5.65
N TYR A 53 -12.92 3.50 -5.04
CA TYR A 53 -13.36 3.14 -3.69
C TYR A 53 -12.34 2.24 -3.00
N ALA A 54 -12.48 2.12 -1.68
CA ALA A 54 -11.63 1.25 -0.87
C ALA A 54 -12.44 0.20 -0.09
N ILE A 55 -11.80 -0.92 0.22
CA ILE A 55 -12.35 -1.98 1.07
C ILE A 55 -11.36 -2.19 2.22
N THR A 56 -11.85 -2.21 3.46
CA THR A 56 -10.96 -2.51 4.59
C THR A 56 -10.46 -3.94 4.53
N GLN A 57 -9.31 -4.23 5.11
CA GLN A 57 -8.96 -5.60 5.47
C GLN A 57 -9.97 -6.13 6.50
N LEU A 58 -9.98 -7.44 6.74
CA LEU A 58 -10.72 -8.01 7.86
C LEU A 58 -10.12 -7.56 9.21
N GLY A 59 -10.99 -7.13 10.12
CA GLY A 59 -10.65 -6.90 11.52
C GLY A 59 -11.90 -6.77 12.38
N PHE A 60 -11.71 -6.83 13.69
CA PHE A 60 -12.77 -6.90 14.69
C PHE A 60 -12.62 -5.83 15.79
N ASP A 61 -11.90 -4.75 15.47
CA ASP A 61 -11.74 -3.59 16.34
C ASP A 61 -12.47 -2.38 15.73
N VAL A 62 -13.61 -2.04 16.31
CA VAL A 62 -14.47 -0.94 15.87
C VAL A 62 -13.79 0.42 16.02
N ARG A 63 -12.87 0.57 16.98
CA ARG A 63 -12.12 1.82 17.13
C ARG A 63 -11.25 2.09 15.91
N LYS A 64 -10.72 1.05 15.25
CA LYS A 64 -9.97 1.19 14.00
C LYS A 64 -10.84 1.53 12.79
N PHE A 65 -12.08 1.04 12.73
CA PHE A 65 -13.03 1.51 11.72
C PHE A 65 -13.36 2.99 11.92
N ARG A 66 -13.66 3.40 13.17
CA ARG A 66 -13.93 4.81 13.52
C ARG A 66 -12.72 5.72 13.23
N GLU A 67 -11.52 5.26 13.54
CA GLU A 67 -10.26 5.97 13.28
C GLU A 67 -10.07 6.25 11.78
N LEU A 68 -10.27 5.25 10.91
CA LEU A 68 -10.16 5.43 9.46
C LEU A 68 -11.20 6.43 8.95
N ARG A 69 -12.45 6.36 9.43
CA ARG A 69 -13.50 7.32 9.04
C ARG A 69 -13.13 8.75 9.41
N ARG A 70 -12.75 8.97 10.68
CA ARG A 70 -12.29 10.27 11.17
C ARG A 70 -11.13 10.81 10.34
N TYR A 71 -10.15 9.96 10.02
CA TYR A 71 -9.03 10.35 9.19
C TYR A 71 -9.44 10.81 7.78
N LEU A 72 -10.34 10.08 7.12
CA LEU A 72 -10.83 10.47 5.81
C LEU A 72 -11.62 11.78 5.84
N ASP A 73 -12.43 11.98 6.88
CA ASP A 73 -13.22 13.21 7.06
C ASP A 73 -12.31 14.43 7.30
N GLU A 74 -11.31 14.31 8.17
CA GLU A 74 -10.32 15.38 8.42
C GLU A 74 -9.48 15.73 7.18
N LYS A 75 -9.24 14.75 6.29
CA LYS A 75 -8.56 14.97 5.00
C LYS A 75 -9.50 15.43 3.88
N GLY A 76 -10.80 15.54 4.14
CA GLY A 76 -11.79 15.89 3.13
C GLY A 76 -11.97 14.83 2.02
N ILE A 77 -11.56 13.59 2.27
CA ILE A 77 -11.63 12.49 1.30
C ILE A 77 -13.03 11.89 1.32
N ARG A 78 -13.82 12.18 0.28
CA ARG A 78 -15.22 11.73 0.15
C ARG A 78 -15.41 10.39 -0.58
N LYS A 79 -14.32 9.76 -1.04
CA LYS A 79 -14.41 8.50 -1.79
C LYS A 79 -15.01 7.37 -0.94
N PRO A 80 -15.88 6.52 -1.51
CA PRO A 80 -16.55 5.48 -0.74
C PRO A 80 -15.57 4.45 -0.19
N VAL A 81 -15.83 4.03 1.05
CA VAL A 81 -15.09 2.96 1.72
C VAL A 81 -16.09 1.92 2.21
N LEU A 82 -15.82 0.66 1.92
CA LEU A 82 -16.59 -0.49 2.37
C LEU A 82 -15.90 -1.17 3.55
N GLY A 83 -16.67 -1.50 4.58
CA GLY A 83 -16.17 -2.29 5.71
C GLY A 83 -16.20 -3.76 5.36
N ASN A 84 -15.07 -4.46 5.44
CA ASN A 84 -15.02 -5.91 5.25
C ASN A 84 -15.56 -6.62 6.48
N VAL A 85 -16.66 -7.34 6.30
CA VAL A 85 -17.35 -8.13 7.32
C VAL A 85 -17.24 -9.60 6.95
N TYR A 86 -16.74 -10.43 7.85
CA TYR A 86 -16.51 -11.84 7.57
C TYR A 86 -17.35 -12.73 8.49
N VAL A 87 -18.06 -13.69 7.88
CA VAL A 87 -18.77 -14.76 8.60
C VAL A 87 -17.72 -15.75 9.12
N LEU A 88 -17.09 -15.37 10.24
CA LEU A 88 -15.92 -16.04 10.79
C LEU A 88 -16.30 -17.38 11.44
N ASN A 89 -15.85 -18.47 10.83
CA ASN A 89 -15.94 -19.81 11.39
C ASN A 89 -14.76 -20.12 12.33
N LYS A 90 -14.89 -21.19 13.14
CA LYS A 90 -13.87 -21.63 14.11
C LYS A 90 -12.48 -21.80 13.48
N ARG A 91 -12.39 -22.53 12.37
CA ARG A 91 -11.12 -22.83 11.71
C ARG A 91 -10.43 -21.55 11.20
N GLY A 92 -11.21 -20.61 10.66
CA GLY A 92 -10.73 -19.31 10.23
C GLY A 92 -10.20 -18.48 11.40
N ALA A 93 -10.96 -18.43 12.51
CA ALA A 93 -10.55 -17.73 13.72
C ALA A 93 -9.23 -18.26 14.28
N GLU A 94 -9.09 -19.59 14.37
CA GLU A 94 -7.89 -20.25 14.90
C GLU A 94 -6.65 -20.04 14.01
N LYS A 95 -6.83 -19.95 12.68
CA LYS A 95 -5.75 -19.61 11.75
C LYS A 95 -5.33 -18.15 11.86
N MET A 96 -6.29 -17.23 11.85
CA MET A 96 -6.02 -15.79 11.91
C MET A 96 -5.39 -15.38 13.25
N ALA A 97 -5.71 -16.08 14.34
CA ALA A 97 -5.04 -15.89 15.62
C ALA A 97 -3.53 -16.25 15.60
N LYS A 98 -3.12 -17.11 14.64
CA LYS A 98 -1.71 -17.44 14.37
C LYS A 98 -1.07 -16.51 13.32
N GLY A 99 -1.80 -15.50 12.84
CA GLY A 99 -1.33 -14.60 11.77
C GLY A 99 -1.50 -15.15 10.35
N GLU A 100 -2.34 -16.18 10.17
CA GLU A 100 -2.61 -16.78 8.86
C GLU A 100 -4.02 -16.41 8.35
N PRO A 101 -4.17 -15.74 7.18
CA PRO A 101 -3.12 -15.24 6.29
C PRO A 101 -2.48 -13.94 6.81
N PRO A 102 -1.28 -13.56 6.30
CA PRO A 102 -0.58 -12.35 6.74
C PRO A 102 -1.45 -11.09 6.68
N GLY A 103 -1.44 -10.33 7.77
CA GLY A 103 -2.20 -9.08 7.89
C GLY A 103 -3.66 -9.25 8.32
N CYS A 104 -4.13 -10.47 8.57
CA CYS A 104 -5.36 -10.75 9.30
C CYS A 104 -5.01 -11.24 10.70
N TRP A 105 -5.63 -10.66 11.72
CA TRP A 105 -5.41 -11.07 13.10
C TRP A 105 -6.74 -11.11 13.85
N VAL A 106 -6.91 -12.16 14.66
CA VAL A 106 -8.08 -12.37 15.51
C VAL A 106 -7.58 -12.51 16.94
N ALA A 107 -8.13 -11.69 17.83
CA ALA A 107 -7.75 -11.70 19.24
C ALA A 107 -8.10 -13.05 19.91
N PRO A 108 -7.26 -13.57 20.82
CA PRO A 108 -7.52 -14.83 21.53
C PRO A 108 -8.91 -14.89 22.18
N GLU A 109 -9.39 -13.77 22.72
CA GLU A 109 -10.70 -13.64 23.37
C GLU A 109 -11.85 -13.92 22.38
N LEU A 110 -11.71 -13.47 21.12
CA LEU A 110 -12.68 -13.77 20.07
C LEU A 110 -12.60 -15.23 19.64
N VAL A 111 -11.40 -15.83 19.59
CA VAL A 111 -11.24 -17.26 19.31
C VAL A 111 -11.98 -18.09 20.36
N ASP A 112 -11.78 -17.78 21.65
CA ASP A 112 -12.41 -18.53 22.73
C ASP A 112 -13.93 -18.36 22.75
N ARG A 113 -14.44 -17.17 22.43
CA ARG A 113 -15.87 -16.95 22.19
C ARG A 113 -16.39 -17.85 21.06
N ILE A 114 -15.72 -17.88 19.92
CA ILE A 114 -16.11 -18.69 18.76
C ILE A 114 -16.03 -20.19 19.07
N ARG A 115 -15.03 -20.63 19.86
CA ARG A 115 -14.93 -22.02 20.31
C ARG A 115 -16.12 -22.44 21.16
N LYS A 116 -16.54 -21.59 22.11
CA LYS A 116 -17.73 -21.83 22.95
C LYS A 116 -19.00 -21.91 22.11
N GLU A 117 -19.19 -20.96 21.20
CA GLU A 117 -20.35 -20.96 20.29
C GLU A 117 -20.40 -22.18 19.38
N SER A 118 -19.24 -22.71 18.98
CA SER A 118 -19.15 -23.90 18.12
C SER A 118 -19.63 -25.19 18.81
N LEU A 119 -19.85 -25.18 20.13
CA LEU A 119 -20.42 -26.31 20.88
C LEU A 119 -21.95 -26.40 20.76
N ALA A 120 -22.61 -25.38 20.22
CA ALA A 120 -24.05 -25.39 19.99
C ALA A 120 -24.44 -26.47 18.95
N ARG A 121 -25.70 -26.90 18.98
CA ARG A 121 -26.24 -27.95 18.08
C ARG A 121 -26.07 -27.61 16.59
N ASP A 122 -26.08 -26.34 16.24
CA ASP A 122 -25.92 -25.84 14.87
C ASP A 122 -24.44 -25.55 14.49
N GLY A 123 -23.48 -25.97 15.33
CA GLY A 123 -22.05 -25.71 15.14
C GLY A 123 -21.70 -24.22 15.16
N GLY A 124 -22.47 -23.41 15.88
CA GLY A 124 -22.27 -21.97 16.05
C GLY A 124 -22.70 -21.14 14.84
N GLN A 125 -23.58 -21.66 13.97
CA GLN A 125 -24.02 -20.96 12.76
C GLN A 125 -24.80 -19.68 13.06
N ALA A 126 -25.81 -19.75 13.92
CA ALA A 126 -26.62 -18.59 14.28
C ALA A 126 -25.74 -17.49 14.88
N ALA A 127 -24.81 -17.86 15.77
CA ALA A 127 -23.90 -16.91 16.41
C ALA A 127 -23.00 -16.18 15.40
N ARG A 128 -22.38 -16.88 14.44
CA ARG A 128 -21.52 -16.25 13.42
C ARG A 128 -22.28 -15.36 12.45
N LEU A 129 -23.51 -15.74 12.09
CA LEU A 129 -24.37 -14.88 11.27
C LEU A 129 -24.78 -13.63 12.05
N GLU A 130 -25.18 -13.77 13.32
CA GLU A 130 -25.55 -12.65 14.19
C GLU A 130 -24.37 -11.66 14.34
N ARG A 131 -23.15 -12.15 14.57
CA ARG A 131 -21.96 -11.28 14.61
C ARG A 131 -21.73 -10.54 13.30
N ALA A 132 -21.90 -11.20 12.16
CA ALA A 132 -21.76 -10.54 10.87
C ALA A 132 -22.82 -9.45 10.69
N ALA A 133 -24.08 -9.72 11.04
CA ALA A 133 -25.17 -8.73 11.00
C ALA A 133 -24.90 -7.53 11.92
N LYS A 134 -24.41 -7.75 13.14
CA LYS A 134 -23.97 -6.67 14.04
C LYS A 134 -22.87 -5.82 13.41
N MET A 135 -21.85 -6.45 12.83
CA MET A 135 -20.76 -5.74 12.15
C MET A 135 -21.25 -4.94 10.93
N VAL A 136 -22.20 -5.45 10.15
CA VAL A 136 -22.83 -4.70 9.05
C VAL A 136 -23.56 -3.45 9.59
N ALA A 137 -24.32 -3.59 10.67
CA ALA A 137 -24.99 -2.46 11.31
C ALA A 137 -23.98 -1.41 11.83
N ILE A 138 -22.88 -1.85 12.44
CA ILE A 138 -21.82 -0.97 12.95
C ILE A 138 -21.14 -0.20 11.81
N VAL A 139 -20.70 -0.88 10.73
CA VAL A 139 -20.03 -0.16 9.63
C VAL A 139 -20.96 0.81 8.93
N LYS A 140 -22.27 0.47 8.81
CA LYS A 140 -23.29 1.39 8.31
C LYS A 140 -23.43 2.61 9.22
N GLY A 141 -23.54 2.41 10.54
CA GLY A 141 -23.66 3.48 11.53
C GLY A 141 -22.43 4.41 11.58
N LEU A 142 -21.24 3.87 11.35
CA LEU A 142 -20.00 4.65 11.24
C LEU A 142 -19.88 5.47 9.94
N GLY A 143 -20.81 5.34 8.99
CA GLY A 143 -20.79 6.07 7.72
C GLY A 143 -19.93 5.43 6.63
N TYR A 144 -19.67 4.11 6.70
CA TYR A 144 -19.15 3.39 5.53
C TYR A 144 -20.21 3.31 4.43
N ALA A 145 -19.77 3.34 3.17
CA ALA A 145 -20.66 3.29 2.02
C ALA A 145 -21.37 1.93 1.84
N GLY A 146 -20.87 0.90 2.54
CA GLY A 146 -21.46 -0.43 2.55
C GLY A 146 -20.57 -1.45 3.25
N ALA A 147 -21.03 -2.70 3.26
CA ALA A 147 -20.30 -3.83 3.80
C ALA A 147 -19.88 -4.80 2.69
N TYR A 148 -18.64 -5.24 2.70
CA TYR A 148 -18.15 -6.35 1.87
C TYR A 148 -18.22 -7.63 2.68
N ILE A 149 -19.21 -8.50 2.39
CA ILE A 149 -19.48 -9.71 3.18
C ILE A 149 -18.70 -10.90 2.61
N GLY A 150 -17.82 -11.49 3.42
CA GLY A 150 -17.07 -12.70 3.09
C GLY A 150 -17.39 -13.89 4.03
N GLY A 151 -16.92 -15.08 3.67
CA GLY A 151 -17.03 -16.29 4.51
C GLY A 151 -18.31 -17.10 4.32
N THR A 152 -19.24 -16.65 3.48
CA THR A 152 -20.39 -17.43 3.01
C THR A 152 -20.75 -17.07 1.57
N HIS A 153 -21.33 -18.03 0.86
CA HIS A 153 -21.88 -17.86 -0.51
C HIS A 153 -23.36 -18.26 -0.58
N LYS A 154 -23.99 -18.58 0.55
CA LYS A 154 -25.39 -19.00 0.61
C LYS A 154 -26.29 -17.78 0.64
N THR A 155 -27.16 -17.67 -0.37
CA THR A 155 -28.06 -16.53 -0.54
C THR A 155 -28.96 -16.31 0.68
N GLU A 156 -29.43 -17.39 1.31
CA GLU A 156 -30.31 -17.32 2.49
C GLU A 156 -29.59 -16.71 3.69
N GLN A 157 -28.30 -17.04 3.86
CA GLN A 157 -27.48 -16.47 4.93
C GLN A 157 -27.17 -15.00 4.67
N LEU A 158 -26.88 -14.63 3.42
CA LEU A 158 -26.64 -13.23 3.04
C LEU A 158 -27.88 -12.38 3.25
N LYS A 159 -29.04 -12.85 2.78
CA LYS A 159 -30.33 -12.19 3.00
C LYS A 159 -30.60 -12.01 4.50
N TRP A 160 -30.43 -13.07 5.29
CA TRP A 160 -30.62 -13.00 6.73
C TRP A 160 -29.69 -11.98 7.39
N ILE A 161 -28.41 -11.91 7.01
CA ILE A 161 -27.45 -10.93 7.54
C ILE A 161 -27.92 -9.51 7.24
N ILE A 162 -28.37 -9.26 6.01
CA ILE A 162 -28.85 -7.93 5.56
C ILE A 162 -30.09 -7.54 6.39
N ASP A 163 -31.14 -8.36 6.37
CA ASP A 163 -32.40 -8.09 7.08
C ASP A 163 -32.15 -7.91 8.58
N ARG A 164 -31.30 -8.76 9.18
CA ARG A 164 -30.94 -8.67 10.59
C ARG A 164 -30.15 -7.41 10.91
N SER A 165 -29.24 -6.98 10.02
CA SER A 165 -28.45 -5.76 10.22
C SER A 165 -29.32 -4.50 10.21
N GLU A 166 -30.40 -4.49 9.40
CA GLU A 166 -31.34 -3.36 9.38
C GLU A 166 -32.13 -3.26 10.68
N ALA A 167 -32.59 -4.39 11.23
CA ALA A 167 -33.24 -4.44 12.54
C ALA A 167 -32.31 -3.99 13.68
N LEU A 168 -31.01 -4.25 13.56
CA LEU A 168 -29.98 -3.87 14.53
C LEU A 168 -29.47 -2.43 14.36
N ALA A 169 -29.73 -1.79 13.22
CA ALA A 169 -29.17 -0.50 12.87
C ALA A 169 -29.43 0.61 13.91
N PRO A 170 -30.61 0.75 14.53
CA PRO A 170 -30.83 1.79 15.54
C PRO A 170 -29.94 1.68 16.79
N ARG A 171 -29.40 0.48 17.07
CA ARG A 171 -28.61 0.18 18.27
C ARG A 171 -27.12 -0.02 17.96
N TRP A 172 -26.65 0.44 16.80
CA TRP A 172 -25.29 0.16 16.33
C TRP A 172 -24.21 0.67 17.30
N GLU A 173 -24.45 1.76 18.04
CA GLU A 173 -23.50 2.31 19.03
C GLU A 173 -23.31 1.35 20.21
N GLU A 174 -24.38 0.77 20.74
CA GLU A 174 -24.30 -0.26 21.79
C GLU A 174 -23.55 -1.50 21.28
N LEU A 175 -23.83 -1.90 20.04
CA LEU A 175 -23.17 -3.06 19.43
C LEU A 175 -21.69 -2.82 19.20
N ALA A 176 -21.27 -1.59 18.90
CA ALA A 176 -19.88 -1.23 18.67
C ALA A 176 -19.00 -1.55 19.89
N GLU A 177 -19.54 -1.41 21.11
CA GLU A 177 -18.83 -1.71 22.35
C GLU A 177 -18.51 -3.21 22.52
N GLU A 178 -19.24 -4.10 21.83
CA GLU A 178 -18.96 -5.54 21.84
C GLU A 178 -17.72 -5.93 21.01
N PHE A 179 -17.23 -5.06 20.12
CA PHE A 179 -16.20 -5.38 19.13
C PHE A 179 -14.96 -4.51 19.29
N ASN A 180 -14.28 -4.70 20.42
CA ASN A 180 -13.03 -4.02 20.78
C ASN A 180 -11.85 -5.01 20.86
N TYR A 181 -11.70 -5.86 19.84
CA TYR A 181 -10.69 -6.91 19.81
C TYR A 181 -9.32 -6.39 19.33
N ALA A 182 -8.57 -5.79 20.24
CA ALA A 182 -7.27 -5.19 19.99
C ALA A 182 -6.15 -5.78 20.88
N PRO A 183 -4.87 -5.74 20.45
CA PRO A 183 -3.74 -6.08 21.31
C PRO A 183 -3.61 -5.15 22.52
N LYS A 184 -3.04 -5.63 23.63
CA LYS A 184 -2.89 -4.86 24.88
C LYS A 184 -2.20 -3.49 24.73
N ASN A 185 -1.19 -3.41 23.85
CA ASN A 185 -0.42 -2.18 23.60
C ASN A 185 -0.83 -1.52 22.27
N ALA A 186 -2.11 -1.58 21.93
CA ALA A 186 -2.63 -1.06 20.68
C ALA A 186 -2.40 0.45 20.53
N TYR A 187 -1.77 0.86 19.43
CA TYR A 187 -1.71 2.25 19.02
C TYR A 187 -2.98 2.66 18.29
N TYR A 188 -3.49 3.84 18.62
CA TYR A 188 -4.59 4.53 17.97
C TYR A 188 -4.16 5.95 17.59
N MET A 189 -4.31 6.32 16.32
CA MET A 189 -3.85 7.58 15.73
C MET A 189 -4.30 8.82 16.53
N TYR A 190 -5.54 8.80 17.02
CA TYR A 190 -6.17 9.94 17.69
C TYR A 190 -6.26 9.82 19.21
N GLU A 191 -6.01 8.65 19.77
CA GLU A 191 -6.18 8.39 21.21
C GLU A 191 -4.86 8.08 21.91
N SER A 192 -3.85 7.62 21.18
CA SER A 192 -2.54 7.34 21.74
C SER A 192 -1.70 8.61 21.89
N PRO A 193 -0.90 8.72 22.97
CA PRO A 193 -0.01 9.86 23.17
C PRO A 193 1.04 9.93 22.06
N ALA A 194 1.37 11.14 21.64
CA ALA A 194 2.42 11.37 20.66
C ALA A 194 3.78 10.95 21.23
N LYS A 195 4.46 10.01 20.57
CA LYS A 195 5.84 9.64 20.92
C LYS A 195 6.81 10.62 20.27
N PRO A 196 7.82 11.13 21.02
CA PRO A 196 8.83 12.00 20.44
C PRO A 196 9.60 11.26 19.32
N PRO A 197 10.01 11.96 18.26
CA PRO A 197 10.79 11.34 17.19
C PRO A 197 12.14 10.88 17.72
N LYS A 198 12.63 9.74 17.22
CA LYS A 198 14.00 9.30 17.49
C LYS A 198 14.96 10.24 16.75
N PRO A 199 16.08 10.66 17.36
CA PRO A 199 17.02 11.54 16.69
C PRO A 199 17.61 10.86 15.44
N LEU A 200 17.64 11.60 14.33
CA LEU A 200 18.34 11.17 13.12
C LEU A 200 19.84 10.96 13.42
N GLY A 201 20.41 9.91 12.85
CA GLY A 201 21.85 9.72 12.83
C GLY A 201 22.58 10.81 12.02
N VAL A 202 23.90 10.90 12.18
CA VAL A 202 24.73 11.93 11.54
C VAL A 202 24.63 11.88 10.01
N ILE A 203 24.66 10.69 9.40
CA ILE A 203 24.65 10.52 7.94
C ILE A 203 23.34 11.03 7.30
N PRO A 204 22.13 10.63 7.74
CA PRO A 204 20.89 11.21 7.20
C PRO A 204 20.79 12.73 7.38
N ARG A 205 21.26 13.27 8.51
CA ARG A 205 21.25 14.73 8.76
C ARG A 205 22.13 15.49 7.78
N THR A 206 23.36 15.02 7.56
CA THR A 206 24.28 15.67 6.63
C THR A 206 23.75 15.59 5.21
N LEU A 207 23.23 14.43 4.78
CA LEU A 207 22.67 14.28 3.45
C LEU A 207 21.43 15.16 3.22
N ASN A 208 20.52 15.27 4.21
CA ASN A 208 19.38 16.19 4.13
C ASN A 208 19.83 17.65 4.00
N LEU A 209 20.85 18.05 4.76
CA LEU A 209 21.44 19.38 4.65
C LEU A 209 22.03 19.63 3.26
N PHE A 210 22.81 18.67 2.73
CA PHE A 210 23.36 18.76 1.37
C PHE A 210 22.27 18.83 0.29
N GLY A 211 21.21 18.02 0.41
CA GLY A 211 20.08 18.04 -0.52
C GLY A 211 19.34 19.37 -0.56
N ARG A 212 19.22 20.04 0.60
CA ARG A 212 18.62 21.39 0.70
C ARG A 212 19.54 22.49 0.19
N MET A 213 20.85 22.40 0.46
CA MET A 213 21.83 23.39 0.02
C MET A 213 22.13 23.33 -1.49
N PHE A 214 22.04 22.14 -2.09
CA PHE A 214 22.32 21.93 -3.51
C PHE A 214 21.11 21.30 -4.21
N PRO A 215 20.05 22.08 -4.49
CA PRO A 215 18.83 21.56 -5.11
C PRO A 215 19.07 21.19 -6.59
N VAL A 216 19.56 19.98 -6.83
CA VAL A 216 19.80 19.44 -8.18
C VAL A 216 18.51 18.96 -8.88
N ARG A 217 17.35 19.14 -8.23
CA ARG A 217 16.03 18.84 -8.82
C ARG A 217 15.55 19.94 -9.76
N GLN A 218 15.96 21.18 -9.54
CA GLN A 218 15.55 22.34 -10.34
C GLN A 218 16.55 22.64 -11.47
N ASP A 219 16.13 23.38 -12.49
CA ASP A 219 17.01 23.78 -13.59
C ASP A 219 17.97 24.90 -13.15
N THR A 220 19.07 24.50 -12.52
CA THR A 220 20.13 25.39 -12.05
C THR A 220 21.34 25.37 -12.99
N PRO A 221 22.20 26.42 -13.00
CA PRO A 221 23.45 26.41 -13.76
C PRO A 221 24.34 25.21 -13.42
N LEU A 222 24.40 24.86 -12.12
CA LEU A 222 25.10 23.66 -11.64
C LEU A 222 24.55 22.39 -12.30
N ARG A 223 23.23 22.26 -12.40
CA ARG A 223 22.60 21.12 -13.06
C ARG A 223 23.01 21.04 -14.53
N ARG A 224 23.05 22.16 -15.26
CA ARG A 224 23.45 22.19 -16.68
C ARG A 224 24.90 21.73 -16.87
N ILE A 225 25.81 22.16 -15.98
CA ILE A 225 27.21 21.70 -15.97
C ILE A 225 27.27 20.18 -15.75
N LEU A 226 26.56 19.68 -14.74
CA LEU A 226 26.52 18.25 -14.44
C LEU A 226 25.94 17.43 -15.60
N VAL A 227 24.88 17.91 -16.25
CA VAL A 227 24.32 17.28 -17.47
C VAL A 227 25.36 17.17 -18.58
N SER A 228 26.14 18.23 -18.84
CA SER A 228 27.21 18.20 -19.84
C SER A 228 28.30 17.18 -19.50
N ILE A 229 28.72 17.14 -18.23
CA ILE A 229 29.71 16.17 -17.74
C ILE A 229 29.20 14.74 -17.92
N PHE A 230 28.00 14.44 -17.42
CA PHE A 230 27.45 13.08 -17.51
C PHE A 230 27.14 12.67 -18.96
N SER A 231 26.75 13.60 -19.84
CA SER A 231 26.59 13.31 -21.27
C SER A 231 27.91 12.93 -21.94
N TRP A 232 29.01 13.59 -21.57
CA TRP A 232 30.34 13.24 -22.06
C TRP A 232 30.82 11.89 -21.54
N ILE A 233 30.57 11.57 -20.26
CA ILE A 233 30.92 10.27 -19.66
C ILE A 233 30.12 9.16 -20.36
N ASP A 234 28.83 9.37 -20.58
CA ASP A 234 27.92 8.39 -21.17
C ASP A 234 28.29 8.00 -22.61
N ARG A 235 28.84 8.93 -23.40
CA ARG A 235 29.37 8.64 -24.75
C ARG A 235 30.57 7.69 -24.75
N ARG A 236 31.16 7.38 -23.58
CA ARG A 236 32.35 6.54 -23.43
C ARG A 236 32.00 5.30 -22.59
N PRO A 237 31.65 4.16 -23.20
CA PRO A 237 31.11 2.99 -22.50
C PRO A 237 31.98 2.51 -21.32
N ARG A 238 33.31 2.50 -21.50
CA ARG A 238 34.25 2.11 -20.44
C ARG A 238 34.22 3.06 -19.24
N LEU A 239 34.08 4.37 -19.47
CA LEU A 239 34.01 5.35 -18.39
C LEU A 239 32.66 5.27 -17.66
N ALA A 240 31.56 5.18 -18.40
CA ALA A 240 30.23 5.01 -17.81
C ALA A 240 30.15 3.76 -16.93
N HIS A 241 30.73 2.64 -17.39
CA HIS A 241 30.81 1.40 -16.63
C HIS A 241 31.68 1.50 -15.37
N ASN A 242 32.86 2.11 -15.47
CA ASN A 242 33.70 2.32 -14.29
C ASN A 242 33.06 3.27 -13.27
N PHE A 243 32.35 4.29 -13.74
CA PHE A 243 31.60 5.20 -12.89
C PHE A 243 30.45 4.49 -12.18
N GLU A 244 29.70 3.62 -12.87
CA GLU A 244 28.68 2.77 -12.26
C GLU A 244 29.28 1.89 -11.15
N ARG A 245 30.43 1.24 -11.40
CA ARG A 245 31.08 0.40 -10.40
C ARG A 245 31.50 1.17 -9.16
N LEU A 246 32.04 2.38 -9.35
CA LEU A 246 32.39 3.27 -8.25
C LEU A 246 31.13 3.67 -7.46
N GLU A 247 30.07 4.06 -8.18
CA GLU A 247 28.79 4.39 -7.58
C GLU A 247 28.22 3.21 -6.77
N PHE A 248 28.25 2.00 -7.32
CA PHE A 248 27.79 0.79 -6.64
C PHE A 248 28.64 0.47 -5.41
N ALA A 249 29.98 0.51 -5.54
CA ALA A 249 30.90 0.27 -4.43
C ALA A 249 30.71 1.26 -3.27
N MET A 250 30.32 2.51 -3.56
CA MET A 250 29.97 3.49 -2.54
C MET A 250 28.56 3.27 -1.97
N LYS A 251 27.54 3.12 -2.82
CA LYS A 251 26.13 3.09 -2.38
C LYS A 251 25.71 1.74 -1.78
N SER A 252 26.35 0.64 -2.16
CA SER A 252 26.04 -0.70 -1.64
C SER A 252 26.26 -0.78 -0.12
N PRO A 253 27.46 -0.49 0.43
CA PRO A 253 27.68 -0.56 1.88
C PRO A 253 26.89 0.50 2.67
N MET A 254 26.66 1.68 2.09
CA MET A 254 25.96 2.78 2.78
C MET A 254 24.44 2.59 2.86
N PHE A 255 23.80 2.11 1.78
CA PHE A 255 22.35 2.11 1.64
C PHE A 255 21.74 0.77 1.23
N GLY A 256 22.57 -0.26 0.99
CA GLY A 256 22.11 -1.54 0.42
C GLY A 256 21.69 -1.40 -1.04
N CYS A 257 22.41 -0.57 -1.82
CA CYS A 257 22.16 -0.42 -3.25
C CYS A 257 22.25 -1.77 -3.99
N GLN A 258 21.35 -1.97 -4.96
CA GLN A 258 21.27 -3.17 -5.81
C GLN A 258 21.45 -2.81 -7.31
N ALA A 259 22.08 -1.66 -7.60
CA ALA A 259 22.34 -1.17 -8.96
C ALA A 259 21.10 -1.15 -9.88
N CYS A 260 19.94 -0.71 -9.37
CA CYS A 260 18.70 -0.70 -10.16
C CYS A 260 18.62 0.39 -11.23
N GLY A 261 19.61 1.29 -11.32
CA GLY A 261 19.63 2.41 -12.28
C GLY A 261 18.63 3.54 -12.02
N ASN A 262 17.68 3.38 -11.08
CA ASN A 262 16.56 4.29 -10.80
C ASN A 262 16.57 4.75 -9.34
N CYS A 263 17.50 5.63 -8.98
CA CYS A 263 17.74 6.01 -7.59
C CYS A 263 16.69 6.99 -7.06
N VAL A 264 15.97 6.56 -6.02
CA VAL A 264 14.91 7.33 -5.33
C VAL A 264 15.20 7.54 -3.85
N LEU A 265 16.49 7.48 -3.45
CA LEU A 265 16.90 7.59 -2.04
C LEU A 265 16.42 8.90 -1.39
N GLY A 266 16.44 10.01 -2.13
CA GLY A 266 15.98 11.29 -1.61
C GLY A 266 14.49 11.32 -1.27
N ASP A 267 13.65 10.57 -2.00
CA ASP A 267 12.20 10.46 -1.71
C ASP A 267 11.88 9.39 -0.66
N MET A 268 12.90 8.61 -0.26
CA MET A 268 12.78 7.45 0.63
C MET A 268 13.60 7.63 1.91
N GLU A 269 13.90 8.86 2.32
CA GLU A 269 14.65 9.16 3.54
C GLU A 269 15.97 8.37 3.63
N TYR A 270 16.66 8.22 2.49
CA TYR A 270 17.88 7.42 2.32
C TYR A 270 17.75 5.95 2.72
N VAL A 271 16.56 5.37 2.56
CA VAL A 271 16.32 3.92 2.65
C VAL A 271 16.10 3.37 1.25
N CYS A 272 16.98 2.51 0.77
CA CYS A 272 16.86 1.95 -0.57
C CYS A 272 15.64 0.99 -0.64
N PRO A 273 14.64 1.22 -1.51
CA PRO A 273 13.47 0.34 -1.62
C PRO A 273 13.83 -1.07 -2.11
N GLN A 274 14.99 -1.22 -2.76
CA GLN A 274 15.49 -2.53 -3.20
C GLN A 274 15.88 -3.46 -2.03
N THR A 275 16.02 -2.92 -0.82
CA THR A 275 16.25 -3.71 0.41
C THR A 275 14.97 -4.32 0.98
N CYS A 276 13.80 -3.96 0.43
CA CYS A 276 12.56 -4.69 0.67
C CYS A 276 12.58 -5.98 -0.16
N PRO A 277 12.31 -7.16 0.42
CA PRO A 277 12.18 -8.40 -0.33
C PRO A 277 11.12 -8.34 -1.45
N LYS A 278 10.07 -7.53 -1.25
CA LYS A 278 9.01 -7.27 -2.23
C LYS A 278 9.28 -6.06 -3.16
N GLN A 279 10.40 -5.34 -2.95
CA GLN A 279 10.84 -4.17 -3.71
C GLN A 279 9.75 -3.08 -3.89
N LEU A 280 8.90 -2.89 -2.88
CA LEU A 280 7.79 -1.92 -2.93
C LEU A 280 8.31 -0.48 -2.83
N ARG A 281 7.75 0.44 -3.63
CA ARG A 281 8.16 1.84 -3.71
C ARG A 281 7.15 2.83 -3.14
N ASN A 282 5.91 2.41 -2.87
CA ASN A 282 4.83 3.29 -2.39
C ASN A 282 4.16 2.82 -1.08
N GLY A 283 4.97 2.44 -0.09
CA GLY A 283 4.51 2.05 1.24
C GLY A 283 4.56 0.54 1.51
N PRO A 284 4.36 0.14 2.78
CA PRO A 284 4.45 -1.25 3.22
C PRO A 284 3.41 -2.16 2.55
N CYS A 285 3.69 -3.46 2.53
CA CYS A 285 2.72 -4.49 2.19
C CYS A 285 1.63 -4.59 3.28
N GLY A 286 0.53 -5.28 2.96
CA GLY A 286 -0.55 -5.52 3.94
C GLY A 286 -0.11 -6.37 5.14
N GLY A 287 0.89 -7.25 4.97
CA GLY A 287 1.35 -8.15 6.03
C GLY A 287 2.50 -7.63 6.90
N THR A 288 2.87 -6.34 6.83
CA THR A 288 3.77 -5.76 7.84
C THR A 288 3.15 -5.94 9.22
N ASP A 289 3.89 -6.54 10.15
CA ASP A 289 3.38 -6.89 11.47
C ASP A 289 4.22 -6.22 12.58
N ASN A 290 3.61 -5.28 13.29
CA ASN A 290 4.22 -4.54 14.39
C ASN A 290 5.63 -4.00 14.06
N GLY A 291 5.79 -3.55 12.82
CA GLY A 291 6.99 -3.00 12.23
C GLY A 291 8.04 -4.00 11.73
N GLN A 292 7.72 -5.29 11.70
CA GLN A 292 8.54 -6.33 11.08
C GLN A 292 8.14 -6.61 9.63
N CYS A 293 9.07 -7.15 8.85
CA CYS A 293 8.83 -7.54 7.47
C CYS A 293 7.98 -8.80 7.40
N GLU A 294 7.00 -8.83 6.50
CA GLU A 294 6.14 -9.99 6.24
C GLU A 294 6.94 -11.21 5.74
N VAL A 295 7.97 -10.96 4.91
CA VAL A 295 8.73 -12.02 4.23
C VAL A 295 9.89 -12.54 5.07
N ILE A 296 10.49 -11.67 5.90
CA ILE A 296 11.66 -11.96 6.73
C ILE A 296 11.35 -11.46 8.14
N PRO A 297 10.71 -12.27 9.01
CA PRO A 297 10.20 -11.83 10.31
C PRO A 297 11.26 -11.20 11.23
N GLU A 298 12.52 -11.60 11.10
CA GLU A 298 13.66 -11.11 11.89
C GLU A 298 14.12 -9.72 11.46
N GLN A 299 13.65 -9.23 10.31
CA GLN A 299 14.05 -7.96 9.73
C GLN A 299 12.98 -6.87 9.96
N PRO A 300 13.36 -5.69 10.52
CA PRO A 300 12.48 -4.53 10.56
C PRO A 300 12.04 -4.11 9.16
N CYS A 301 10.74 -3.82 9.01
CA CYS A 301 10.20 -3.35 7.74
C CYS A 301 10.89 -2.04 7.33
N ILE A 302 11.36 -1.97 6.07
CA ILE A 302 12.07 -0.79 5.58
C ILE A 302 11.21 0.48 5.70
N TRP A 303 9.88 0.34 5.57
CA TRP A 303 8.96 1.46 5.61
C TRP A 303 8.87 2.06 7.01
N VAL A 304 8.95 1.26 8.06
CA VAL A 304 9.05 1.77 9.44
C VAL A 304 10.26 2.70 9.58
N LYS A 305 11.41 2.32 8.99
CA LYS A 305 12.62 3.16 9.01
C LYS A 305 12.40 4.47 8.24
N VAL A 306 11.76 4.40 7.07
CA VAL A 306 11.41 5.60 6.27
C VAL A 306 10.51 6.54 7.09
N TYR A 307 9.47 6.03 7.75
CA TYR A 307 8.58 6.86 8.58
C TYR A 307 9.27 7.45 9.79
N GLU A 308 10.05 6.65 10.53
CA GLU A 308 10.78 7.16 11.69
C GLU A 308 11.76 8.27 11.30
N ARG A 309 12.40 8.17 10.12
CA ARG A 309 13.28 9.23 9.58
C ARG A 309 12.51 10.47 9.14
N ALA A 310 11.45 10.32 8.34
CA ALA A 310 10.61 11.43 7.90
C ALA A 310 9.98 12.18 9.09
N LYS A 311 9.50 11.45 10.10
CA LYS A 311 8.98 12.04 11.34
C LYS A 311 10.06 12.85 12.07
N ALA A 312 11.29 12.33 12.14
CA ALA A 312 12.40 13.02 12.77
C ALA A 312 12.95 14.21 11.96
N ALA A 313 12.75 14.21 10.64
CA ALA A 313 13.07 15.32 9.74
C ALA A 313 11.94 16.38 9.65
N ASN A 314 10.77 16.09 10.22
CA ASN A 314 9.53 16.85 10.00
C ASN A 314 9.10 16.91 8.51
N GLU A 315 9.31 15.81 7.78
CA GLU A 315 9.05 15.68 6.34
C GLU A 315 8.01 14.59 6.03
N LEU A 316 7.05 14.34 6.93
CA LEU A 316 6.01 13.32 6.73
C LEU A 316 5.19 13.52 5.45
N GLU A 317 5.02 14.76 4.99
CA GLU A 317 4.32 15.08 3.73
C GLU A 317 5.06 14.53 2.49
N LEU A 318 6.39 14.39 2.55
CA LEU A 318 7.19 13.77 1.47
C LEU A 318 6.74 12.33 1.22
N LEU A 319 6.26 11.64 2.25
CA LEU A 319 5.81 10.25 2.14
C LEU A 319 4.57 10.09 1.26
N LYS A 320 3.86 11.17 0.92
CA LYS A 320 2.73 11.15 -0.02
C LYS A 320 3.15 11.16 -1.49
N VAL A 321 4.42 11.49 -1.78
CA VAL A 321 4.93 11.52 -3.15
C VAL A 321 4.83 10.13 -3.78
N TYR A 322 4.23 10.06 -4.97
CA TYR A 322 4.19 8.84 -5.78
C TYR A 322 5.58 8.56 -6.37
N ILE A 323 6.06 7.34 -6.18
CA ILE A 323 7.32 6.86 -6.74
C ILE A 323 7.00 5.87 -7.86
N PRO A 324 7.33 6.15 -9.12
CA PRO A 324 7.00 5.28 -10.24
C PRO A 324 7.81 3.97 -10.22
N PRO A 325 7.35 2.93 -10.95
CA PRO A 325 8.05 1.65 -11.04
C PRO A 325 9.43 1.84 -11.69
N PRO A 326 10.45 1.07 -11.30
CA PRO A 326 11.77 1.17 -11.92
C PRO A 326 11.72 0.76 -13.38
N ASP A 327 12.40 1.50 -14.25
CA ASP A 327 12.77 0.96 -15.56
C ASP A 327 13.83 -0.13 -15.38
N ARG A 328 13.45 -1.38 -15.63
CA ARG A 328 14.32 -2.54 -15.45
C ARG A 328 15.42 -2.63 -16.50
N SER A 329 15.29 -1.94 -17.64
CA SER A 329 16.33 -1.89 -18.68
C SER A 329 17.60 -1.20 -18.19
N LEU A 330 17.48 -0.33 -17.18
CA LEU A 330 18.59 0.42 -16.59
C LEU A 330 19.37 -0.34 -15.51
N LYS A 331 19.04 -1.61 -15.25
CA LYS A 331 19.75 -2.40 -14.23
C LYS A 331 21.24 -2.54 -14.61
N GLY A 332 22.13 -2.30 -13.65
CA GLY A 332 23.58 -2.30 -13.88
C GLY A 332 24.11 -1.07 -14.61
N THR A 333 23.33 0.02 -14.64
CA THR A 333 23.78 1.33 -15.15
C THR A 333 23.83 2.36 -14.03
N SER A 334 24.64 3.41 -14.21
CA SER A 334 24.79 4.47 -13.21
C SER A 334 23.48 5.24 -12.99
N SER A 335 23.02 5.30 -11.74
CA SER A 335 21.82 6.06 -11.42
C SER A 335 22.04 7.57 -11.46
N TYR A 336 23.28 8.07 -11.30
CA TYR A 336 23.56 9.50 -11.51
C TYR A 336 23.48 9.86 -13.00
N ILE A 337 24.13 9.08 -13.88
CA ILE A 337 24.03 9.31 -15.33
C ILE A 337 22.55 9.31 -15.74
N ASN A 338 21.78 8.32 -15.30
CA ASN A 338 20.35 8.25 -15.60
C ASN A 338 19.56 9.43 -15.02
N TYR A 339 19.86 9.87 -13.79
CA TYR A 339 19.20 11.01 -13.17
C TYR A 339 19.44 12.32 -13.94
N PHE A 340 20.69 12.59 -14.34
CA PHE A 340 21.03 13.84 -15.04
C PHE A 340 20.57 13.84 -16.49
N LEU A 341 20.71 12.70 -17.19
CA LEU A 341 20.28 12.53 -18.57
C LEU A 341 18.78 12.25 -18.70
N LYS A 342 18.03 12.27 -17.60
CA LYS A 342 16.60 11.98 -17.58
C LYS A 342 16.32 10.64 -18.28
N ARG A 343 16.87 9.55 -17.78
CA ARG A 343 16.54 8.17 -18.20
C ARG A 343 15.80 7.41 -17.11
N ASP A 344 16.03 7.77 -15.86
CA ASP A 344 15.41 7.13 -14.71
C ASP A 344 13.90 7.39 -14.55
N SER A 345 13.25 6.45 -13.90
CA SER A 345 11.87 6.57 -13.43
C SER A 345 11.85 7.14 -12.00
N ARG A 346 11.33 8.37 -11.86
CA ARG A 346 11.32 9.13 -10.60
C ARG A 346 10.10 10.07 -10.47
N PRO A 347 9.79 10.55 -9.25
CA PRO A 347 8.69 11.49 -9.05
C PRO A 347 8.82 12.81 -9.84
N GLY A 348 7.68 13.39 -10.23
CA GLY A 348 7.62 14.70 -10.90
C GLY A 348 8.16 14.71 -12.34
N ARG A 349 8.37 13.54 -12.94
CA ARG A 349 8.71 13.41 -14.36
C ARG A 349 7.41 13.17 -15.14
N ASP A 350 6.91 14.22 -15.76
CA ASP A 350 5.83 14.16 -16.76
C ASP A 350 6.35 13.50 -18.02
N VAL A 351 6.22 12.18 -18.09
CA VAL A 351 6.12 11.43 -19.35
C VAL A 351 5.55 10.07 -19.00
N ASP A 352 4.34 9.84 -19.50
CA ASP A 352 4.05 8.67 -20.33
C ASP A 352 5.19 7.66 -20.35
N ASN A 353 5.08 6.64 -19.49
CA ASN A 353 5.46 5.33 -19.98
C ASN A 353 4.36 5.04 -21.01
N PRO A 354 4.58 5.14 -22.34
CA PRO A 354 3.67 4.42 -23.21
C PRO A 354 3.75 3.00 -22.68
N GLY A 355 2.61 2.39 -22.37
CA GLY A 355 2.59 0.97 -22.08
C GLY A 355 3.37 0.22 -23.17
N PRO A 356 3.72 -1.06 -22.95
CA PRO A 356 4.16 -1.90 -24.07
C PRO A 356 3.23 -1.63 -25.26
N PRO A 357 3.77 -1.42 -26.48
CA PRO A 357 2.97 -0.97 -27.61
C PRO A 357 1.72 -1.83 -27.66
N LEU A 358 0.55 -1.16 -27.67
CA LEU A 358 -0.71 -1.84 -27.89
C LEU A 358 -0.49 -2.75 -29.09
N PRO A 359 -0.86 -4.05 -29.02
CA PRO A 359 -0.73 -4.92 -30.18
C PRO A 359 -1.42 -4.20 -31.33
N SER A 360 -0.63 -3.85 -32.34
CA SER A 360 -1.16 -3.25 -33.55
C SER A 360 -2.23 -4.21 -34.04
N SER A 361 -3.47 -3.74 -34.17
CA SER A 361 -4.47 -4.45 -34.94
C SER A 361 -3.93 -4.53 -36.37
N SER A 362 -3.23 -5.62 -36.69
CA SER A 362 -2.85 -5.97 -38.05
C SER A 362 -4.15 -6.09 -38.85
N PRO A 363 -4.33 -5.34 -39.94
CA PRO A 363 -5.45 -5.54 -40.83
C PRO A 363 -5.15 -6.71 -41.76
N ASP A 364 -5.03 -7.92 -41.24
CA ASP A 364 -4.81 -9.15 -42.05
C ASP A 364 -5.63 -10.33 -41.50
N GLU A 365 -6.91 -10.08 -41.18
CA GLU A 365 -7.88 -11.16 -40.92
C GLU A 365 -9.23 -10.86 -41.59
N LYS A 366 -9.17 -10.26 -42.78
CA LYS A 366 -10.29 -10.19 -43.72
C LYS A 366 -9.90 -10.80 -45.05
N ASN A 367 -9.54 -12.09 -45.07
CA ASN A 367 -9.55 -12.86 -46.32
C ASN A 367 -9.47 -14.39 -46.14
N GLU A 368 -10.23 -14.99 -45.22
CA GLU A 368 -10.51 -16.43 -45.27
C GLU A 368 -11.97 -16.71 -44.86
N LEU A 369 -12.91 -16.24 -45.68
CA LEU A 369 -14.31 -16.67 -45.61
C LEU A 369 -14.97 -16.63 -47.00
N HIS A 370 -14.25 -17.12 -48.01
CA HIS A 370 -14.83 -17.48 -49.31
C HIS A 370 -13.98 -18.55 -50.01
N SER A 371 -14.01 -19.80 -49.52
CA SER A 371 -13.69 -20.98 -50.33
C SER A 371 -14.03 -22.28 -49.59
N SER A 372 -15.31 -22.65 -49.56
CA SER A 372 -15.74 -24.07 -49.46
C SER A 372 -17.25 -24.20 -49.74
N ARG A 373 -17.63 -23.90 -50.98
CA ARG A 373 -18.83 -24.47 -51.61
C ARG A 373 -18.41 -25.06 -52.96
N SER A 374 -18.01 -26.33 -52.95
CA SER A 374 -18.13 -27.24 -54.10
C SER A 374 -17.39 -28.56 -53.84
N ARG A 375 -18.14 -29.57 -53.38
CA ARG A 375 -18.17 -30.98 -53.82
C ARG A 375 -18.59 -31.88 -52.69
#